data_AF-A0A847H4S6-F1
#
_entry.id   AF-A0A847H4S6-F1
#
_cell.length_a   1.000
_cell.length_b   1.000
_cell.length_c   1.000
_cell.angle_alpha   90.00
_cell.angle_beta   90.00
_cell.angle_gamma   90.00
#
_symmetry.space_group_name_H-M   'P 1'
#
loop_
_entity.id
_entity.type
_entity.pdbx_description
1 polymer ?
#
loop_
_entity_poly.entity_id
_entity_poly.type
_entity_poly.pdbx_seq_one_letter_code
_entity_poly.pdbx_strand_id
1 'polypeptide(L)'
;MHRSAPIRQKDCVFRCRTVLAYAYALLYDKIAYFVDNSPIKQGTLFWGIMVYSPNKLLEEDGDETVIIVNAEYYQEIAKQCYDLGHKNIYAGMYKNANEIVPKSEFTAKNLLKRRHATLTEKYSDQIHVEICDMLADNKSKDVFIKIIELLKQGYFDFSGVCSGGMYFNDVFDIQDDEIFVDCGAYDGKSVVDFIFYVKGKYKKIYAFEPDIANYTLCYNNLADLRDVFLYNSALSDSEGDYLFDSRGTQSSKIVGNDVGGNLIKIHTTKLDSLINEPVS
;
A
#
# COMPACT_ATOMS: atom_id res chain seq x y z
N MET A 1 -15.87 -52.54 9.20
CA MET A 1 -14.68 -51.77 8.78
C MET A 1 -15.15 -50.52 8.03
N HIS A 2 -15.46 -49.45 8.76
CA HIS A 2 -15.63 -48.13 8.15
C HIS A 2 -14.27 -47.43 8.23
N ARG A 3 -13.56 -47.35 7.10
CA ARG A 3 -12.45 -46.41 6.96
C ARG A 3 -13.07 -45.05 6.63
N SER A 4 -13.05 -44.14 7.59
CA SER A 4 -13.19 -42.71 7.33
C SER A 4 -12.05 -42.28 6.41
N ALA A 5 -12.40 -41.69 5.26
CA ALA A 5 -11.43 -41.07 4.37
C ALA A 5 -10.84 -39.82 5.07
N PRO A 6 -9.55 -39.50 4.88
CA PRO A 6 -8.99 -38.26 5.39
C PRO A 6 -9.61 -37.09 4.62
N ILE A 7 -10.23 -36.17 5.36
CA ILE A 7 -10.71 -34.86 4.85
C ILE A 7 -9.50 -34.14 4.27
N ARG A 8 -9.45 -33.99 2.94
CA ARG A 8 -8.44 -33.17 2.27
C ARG A 8 -8.97 -31.74 2.24
N GLN A 9 -8.63 -30.97 3.28
CA GLN A 9 -8.87 -29.54 3.32
C GLN A 9 -8.10 -28.90 2.16
N LYS A 10 -8.81 -28.30 1.20
CA LYS A 10 -8.21 -27.60 0.06
C LYS A 10 -8.21 -26.10 0.38
N ASP A 11 -7.03 -25.54 0.59
CA ASP A 11 -6.86 -24.11 0.84
C ASP A 11 -6.67 -23.35 -0.49
N CYS A 12 -7.59 -22.42 -0.79
CA CYS A 12 -7.55 -21.45 -1.88
C CYS A 12 -7.13 -20.08 -1.32
N VAL A 13 -6.16 -19.40 -1.95
CA VAL A 13 -5.61 -18.15 -1.42
C VAL A 13 -5.63 -17.04 -2.48
N PHE A 14 -6.15 -15.89 -2.09
CA PHE A 14 -6.19 -14.62 -2.82
C PHE A 14 -5.13 -13.64 -2.29
N ARG A 15 -4.72 -12.74 -3.19
CA ARG A 15 -3.37 -12.15 -3.26
C ARG A 15 -3.15 -10.81 -2.52
N CYS A 16 -2.13 -10.74 -1.66
CA CYS A 16 -1.39 -9.52 -1.31
C CYS A 16 0.12 -9.81 -1.30
N ARG A 17 0.89 -9.02 -2.07
CA ARG A 17 2.30 -9.26 -2.39
C ARG A 17 3.22 -9.32 -1.16
N THR A 18 2.93 -8.57 -0.10
CA THR A 18 3.90 -8.35 1.00
C THR A 18 3.81 -9.41 2.09
N VAL A 19 2.61 -9.89 2.42
CA VAL A 19 2.39 -10.88 3.50
C VAL A 19 2.49 -12.31 2.97
N LEU A 20 2.04 -12.54 1.73
CA LEU A 20 2.14 -13.85 1.13
C LEU A 20 3.59 -14.32 1.05
N ALA A 21 4.58 -13.42 0.90
CA ALA A 21 5.98 -13.84 0.81
C ALA A 21 6.48 -14.53 2.08
N TYR A 22 5.98 -14.10 3.25
CA TYR A 22 6.28 -14.72 4.54
C TYR A 22 5.42 -15.96 4.83
N ALA A 23 4.16 -15.95 4.39
CA ALA A 23 3.26 -17.09 4.53
C ALA A 23 3.59 -18.23 3.54
N TYR A 24 4.21 -17.91 2.40
CA TYR A 24 4.59 -18.84 1.34
C TYR A 24 5.49 -19.96 1.87
N ALA A 25 6.53 -19.63 2.63
CA ALA A 25 7.43 -20.62 3.20
C ALA A 25 6.72 -21.63 4.14
N LEU A 26 5.53 -21.30 4.64
CA LEU A 26 4.76 -22.12 5.59
C LEU A 26 3.53 -22.80 4.98
N LEU A 27 3.02 -22.28 3.86
CA LEU A 27 1.75 -22.71 3.26
C LEU A 27 1.90 -23.14 1.80
N TYR A 28 3.08 -23.02 1.18
CA TYR A 28 3.28 -23.29 -0.24
C TYR A 28 2.78 -24.68 -0.67
N ASP A 29 3.03 -25.69 0.14
CA ASP A 29 2.60 -27.08 -0.09
C ASP A 29 1.09 -27.32 0.11
N LYS A 30 0.37 -26.32 0.65
CA LYS A 30 -1.06 -26.39 0.95
C LYS A 30 -1.92 -25.55 0.00
N ILE A 31 -1.32 -24.61 -0.73
CA ILE A 31 -2.05 -23.74 -1.66
C ILE A 31 -2.37 -24.51 -2.94
N ALA A 32 -3.66 -24.70 -3.22
CA ALA A 32 -4.10 -25.40 -4.43
C ALA A 32 -3.91 -24.55 -5.69
N TYR A 33 -4.34 -23.28 -5.64
CA TYR A 33 -4.19 -22.30 -6.71
C TYR A 33 -4.46 -20.88 -6.22
N PHE A 34 -4.11 -19.91 -7.05
CA PHE A 34 -4.46 -18.50 -6.87
C PHE A 34 -5.66 -18.13 -7.75
N VAL A 35 -6.40 -17.11 -7.34
CA VAL A 35 -7.48 -16.52 -8.12
C VAL A 35 -7.29 -14.99 -8.18
N ASP A 36 -7.44 -14.39 -9.36
CA ASP A 36 -7.27 -12.94 -9.56
C ASP A 36 -8.27 -12.41 -10.60
N ASN A 37 -8.89 -11.27 -10.30
CA ASN A 37 -9.86 -10.61 -11.20
C ASN A 37 -9.18 -10.04 -12.47
N SER A 38 -7.86 -9.85 -12.46
CA SER A 38 -7.11 -9.28 -13.58
C SER A 38 -6.89 -10.30 -14.72
N PRO A 39 -7.44 -10.09 -15.93
CA PRO A 39 -7.33 -11.06 -17.03
C PRO A 39 -5.89 -11.35 -17.44
N ILE A 40 -5.00 -10.35 -17.39
CA ILE A 40 -3.59 -10.48 -17.78
C ILE A 40 -2.79 -11.43 -16.88
N LYS A 41 -3.31 -11.76 -15.68
CA LYS A 41 -2.66 -12.68 -14.75
C LYS A 41 -3.22 -14.10 -14.85
N GLN A 42 -4.42 -14.27 -15.40
CA GLN A 42 -5.08 -15.56 -15.47
C GLN A 42 -4.32 -16.46 -16.46
N GLY A 43 -4.15 -17.73 -16.11
CA GLY A 43 -3.32 -18.68 -16.88
C GLY A 43 -1.81 -18.50 -16.70
N THR A 44 -1.38 -17.54 -15.88
CA THR A 44 0.04 -17.41 -15.49
C THR A 44 0.35 -18.22 -14.24
N LEU A 45 1.64 -18.41 -13.96
CA LEU A 45 2.11 -18.98 -12.71
C LEU A 45 2.53 -17.87 -11.75
N PHE A 46 2.02 -17.91 -10.53
CA PHE A 46 2.52 -17.12 -9.41
C PHE A 46 3.18 -18.07 -8.41
N TRP A 47 4.51 -17.94 -8.25
CA TRP A 47 5.34 -18.88 -7.48
C TRP A 47 5.16 -20.36 -7.88
N GLY A 48 5.07 -20.62 -9.18
CA GLY A 48 4.89 -21.98 -9.70
C GLY A 48 3.47 -22.54 -9.55
N ILE A 49 2.55 -21.79 -8.95
CA ILE A 49 1.14 -22.17 -8.75
C ILE A 49 0.27 -21.42 -9.76
N MET A 50 -0.71 -22.09 -10.34
CA MET A 50 -1.60 -21.53 -11.36
C MET A 50 -2.49 -20.42 -10.80
N VAL A 51 -2.70 -19.37 -11.61
CA VAL A 51 -3.64 -18.28 -11.35
C VAL A 51 -4.87 -18.45 -12.23
N TYR A 52 -6.07 -18.53 -11.63
CA TYR A 52 -7.35 -18.65 -12.33
C TYR A 52 -8.21 -17.38 -12.21
N SER A 53 -9.27 -17.32 -13.01
CA SER A 53 -10.35 -16.36 -12.82
C SER A 53 -11.26 -16.79 -11.66
N PRO A 54 -12.08 -15.88 -11.09
CA PRO A 54 -13.04 -16.21 -10.03
C PRO A 54 -14.01 -17.33 -10.39
N ASN A 55 -14.32 -17.52 -11.68
CA ASN A 55 -15.22 -18.57 -12.13
C ASN A 55 -14.72 -19.98 -11.79
N LYS A 56 -13.41 -20.15 -11.56
CA LYS A 56 -12.85 -21.43 -11.09
C LYS A 56 -13.50 -21.89 -9.78
N LEU A 57 -13.92 -20.96 -8.93
CA LEU A 57 -14.60 -21.26 -7.67
C LEU A 57 -15.97 -21.93 -7.86
N LEU A 58 -16.62 -21.78 -9.02
CA LEU A 58 -17.87 -22.47 -9.34
C LEU A 58 -17.69 -23.98 -9.52
N GLU A 59 -16.45 -24.43 -9.75
CA GLU A 59 -16.10 -25.84 -9.93
C GLU A 59 -15.73 -26.53 -8.60
N GLU A 60 -15.64 -25.77 -7.52
CA GLU A 60 -15.29 -26.31 -6.20
C GLU A 60 -16.49 -26.42 -5.27
N ASP A 61 -16.34 -27.23 -4.23
CA ASP A 61 -17.31 -27.36 -3.16
C ASP A 61 -17.21 -26.16 -2.19
N GLY A 62 -18.23 -25.33 -2.14
CA GLY A 62 -18.26 -24.10 -1.35
C GLY A 62 -18.25 -24.29 0.17
N ASP A 63 -18.58 -25.49 0.66
CA ASP A 63 -18.57 -25.83 2.10
C ASP A 63 -17.23 -26.45 2.55
N GLU A 64 -16.42 -27.00 1.63
CA GLU A 64 -15.10 -27.61 1.90
C GLU A 64 -13.93 -26.73 1.47
N THR A 65 -14.17 -25.76 0.58
CA THR A 65 -13.14 -24.86 0.08
C THR A 65 -12.87 -23.74 1.08
N VAL A 66 -11.62 -23.59 1.50
CA VAL A 66 -11.18 -22.46 2.33
C VAL A 66 -10.67 -21.36 1.41
N ILE A 67 -11.13 -20.12 1.58
CA ILE A 67 -10.69 -18.98 0.78
C ILE A 67 -10.01 -17.94 1.68
N ILE A 68 -8.74 -17.65 1.45
CA ILE A 68 -8.01 -16.61 2.17
C ILE A 68 -7.95 -15.36 1.31
N VAL A 69 -8.61 -14.26 1.70
CA VAL A 69 -8.55 -12.98 0.98
C VAL A 69 -7.69 -11.99 1.73
N ASN A 70 -6.46 -11.85 1.26
CA ASN A 70 -5.54 -10.84 1.73
C ASN A 70 -5.28 -9.87 0.60
N ALA A 71 -6.09 -8.84 0.42
CA ALA A 71 -5.98 -7.87 -0.67
C ALA A 71 -6.48 -6.50 -0.19
N GLU A 72 -6.20 -5.44 -0.95
CA GLU A 72 -6.71 -4.09 -0.65
C GLU A 72 -8.26 -4.06 -0.66
N TYR A 73 -8.87 -4.59 -1.72
CA TYR A 73 -10.33 -4.73 -1.88
C TYR A 73 -10.88 -6.03 -1.26
N TYR A 74 -10.40 -6.40 -0.06
CA TYR A 74 -10.74 -7.71 0.52
C TYR A 74 -12.24 -7.85 0.81
N GLN A 75 -12.96 -6.75 1.10
CA GLN A 75 -14.39 -6.78 1.39
C GLN A 75 -15.19 -7.16 0.13
N GLU A 76 -14.90 -6.50 -0.99
CA GLU A 76 -15.55 -6.75 -2.28
C GLU A 76 -15.21 -8.14 -2.81
N ILE A 77 -13.96 -8.56 -2.67
CA ILE A 77 -13.52 -9.91 -3.07
C ILE A 77 -14.17 -10.98 -2.19
N ALA A 78 -14.29 -10.74 -0.88
CA ALA A 78 -15.00 -11.65 0.02
C ALA A 78 -16.46 -11.79 -0.37
N LYS A 79 -17.12 -10.67 -0.66
CA LYS A 79 -18.50 -10.67 -1.14
C LYS A 79 -18.63 -11.43 -2.46
N GLN A 80 -17.73 -11.21 -3.41
CA GLN A 80 -17.70 -11.95 -4.67
C GLN A 80 -17.59 -13.46 -4.44
N CYS A 81 -16.70 -13.91 -3.55
CA CYS A 81 -16.55 -15.33 -3.21
C CYS A 81 -17.83 -15.88 -2.55
N TYR A 82 -18.47 -15.09 -1.68
CA TYR A 82 -19.72 -15.46 -1.04
C TYR A 82 -20.87 -15.60 -2.04
N ASP A 83 -21.00 -14.65 -2.96
CA ASP A 83 -21.99 -14.68 -4.03
C ASP A 83 -21.78 -15.88 -4.99
N LEU A 84 -20.55 -16.39 -5.09
CA LEU A 84 -20.19 -17.62 -5.83
C LEU A 84 -20.47 -18.92 -5.03
N GLY A 85 -21.04 -18.83 -3.83
CA GLY A 85 -21.47 -19.98 -3.03
C GLY A 85 -20.49 -20.43 -1.94
N HIS A 86 -19.41 -19.69 -1.69
CA HIS A 86 -18.40 -20.08 -0.71
C HIS A 86 -18.65 -19.44 0.66
N LYS A 87 -18.50 -20.21 1.74
CA LYS A 87 -18.75 -19.72 3.11
C LYS A 87 -17.49 -19.62 3.98
N ASN A 88 -16.47 -20.45 3.73
CA ASN A 88 -15.24 -20.44 4.51
C ASN A 88 -14.26 -19.37 4.01
N ILE A 89 -14.69 -18.11 4.05
CA ILE A 89 -13.94 -16.97 3.53
C ILE A 89 -13.28 -16.22 4.67
N TYR A 90 -11.95 -16.24 4.67
CA TYR A 90 -11.10 -15.55 5.59
C TYR A 90 -10.53 -14.31 4.93
N ALA A 91 -11.32 -13.24 4.96
CA ALA A 91 -10.96 -11.97 4.37
C ALA A 91 -10.53 -10.96 5.41
N GLY A 92 -9.42 -10.29 5.14
CA GLY A 92 -8.96 -9.22 5.99
C GLY A 92 -7.52 -8.87 5.74
N MET A 93 -7.29 -7.56 5.62
CA MET A 93 -6.03 -6.97 6.01
C MET A 93 -5.87 -7.19 7.53
N TYR A 94 -5.19 -8.28 7.90
CA TYR A 94 -4.48 -8.45 9.18
C TYR A 94 -5.28 -8.87 10.44
N LYS A 95 -6.62 -9.01 10.42
CA LYS A 95 -7.35 -9.63 11.56
C LYS A 95 -7.12 -11.15 11.67
N ASN A 96 -7.15 -11.86 10.54
CA ASN A 96 -7.33 -13.33 10.56
C ASN A 96 -6.03 -14.14 10.39
N ALA A 97 -4.90 -13.50 10.08
CA ALA A 97 -3.63 -14.23 9.92
C ALA A 97 -3.17 -14.86 11.25
N ASN A 98 -3.53 -14.28 12.40
CA ASN A 98 -3.21 -14.84 13.72
C ASN A 98 -4.20 -15.92 14.19
N GLU A 99 -5.41 -15.98 13.63
CA GLU A 99 -6.42 -16.99 13.99
C GLU A 99 -6.27 -18.27 13.15
N ILE A 100 -5.80 -18.15 11.91
CA ILE A 100 -5.62 -19.27 10.97
C ILE A 100 -4.25 -19.95 11.13
N VAL A 101 -3.23 -19.19 11.55
CA VAL A 101 -1.87 -19.73 11.71
C VAL A 101 -1.65 -20.10 13.19
N PRO A 102 -1.38 -21.38 13.51
CA PRO A 102 -1.09 -21.81 14.88
C PRO A 102 0.02 -20.95 15.48
N LYS A 103 -0.05 -20.71 16.80
CA LYS A 103 1.00 -20.06 17.64
C LYS A 103 2.36 -20.74 17.44
N SER A 104 3.02 -20.41 16.34
CA SER A 104 4.31 -20.91 15.91
C SER A 104 5.28 -19.74 15.79
N GLU A 105 6.56 -20.03 15.53
CA GLU A 105 7.64 -19.06 15.26
C GLU A 105 7.24 -17.89 14.35
N PHE A 106 6.25 -18.08 13.47
CA PHE A 106 5.65 -17.04 12.63
C PHE A 106 5.17 -15.84 13.45
N THR A 107 4.53 -16.05 14.61
CA THR A 107 4.02 -14.99 15.50
C THR A 107 5.15 -14.12 16.08
N ALA A 108 6.36 -14.68 16.26
CA ALA A 108 7.52 -13.97 16.78
C ALA A 108 8.29 -13.20 15.68
N LYS A 109 8.24 -13.70 14.43
CA LYS A 109 8.78 -13.03 13.24
C LYS A 109 7.76 -12.10 12.56
N ASN A 110 6.50 -12.13 13.00
CA ASN A 110 5.42 -11.31 12.46
C ASN A 110 5.75 -9.83 12.63
N LEU A 111 5.91 -9.12 11.51
CA LEU A 111 6.14 -7.66 11.47
C LEU A 111 5.10 -6.89 12.30
N LEU A 112 3.88 -7.44 12.43
CA LEU A 112 2.77 -6.86 13.16
C LEU A 112 2.98 -6.91 14.67
N LYS A 113 3.42 -8.04 15.24
CA LYS A 113 3.74 -8.14 16.67
C LYS A 113 4.94 -7.25 17.02
N ARG A 114 5.91 -7.14 16.11
CA ARG A 114 7.05 -6.22 16.25
C ARG A 114 6.61 -4.76 16.20
N ARG A 115 5.75 -4.36 15.26
CA ARG A 115 5.20 -3.00 15.18
C ARG A 115 4.31 -2.67 16.38
N HIS A 116 3.43 -3.57 16.77
CA HIS A 116 2.60 -3.43 17.97
C HIS A 116 3.47 -3.28 19.23
N ALA A 117 4.41 -4.21 19.47
CA ALA A 117 5.32 -4.13 20.61
C ALA A 117 6.16 -2.85 20.58
N THR A 118 6.67 -2.45 19.41
CA THR A 118 7.38 -1.17 19.28
C THR A 118 6.47 0.01 19.60
N LEU A 119 5.22 0.02 19.13
CA LEU A 119 4.27 1.10 19.42
C LEU A 119 3.88 1.15 20.90
N THR A 120 3.65 0.01 21.57
CA THR A 120 3.29 -0.01 22.99
C THR A 120 4.47 0.13 23.95
N GLU A 121 5.67 -0.33 23.59
CA GLU A 121 6.86 -0.26 24.47
C GLU A 121 7.66 1.04 24.26
N LYS A 122 7.69 1.59 23.04
CA LYS A 122 8.52 2.76 22.69
C LYS A 122 7.77 4.09 22.79
N TYR A 123 6.46 4.09 22.60
CA TYR A 123 5.65 5.32 22.60
C TYR A 123 4.70 5.31 23.80
N SER A 124 5.12 6.00 24.86
CA SER A 124 4.33 6.18 26.08
C SER A 124 3.12 7.08 25.84
N ASP A 125 2.16 7.07 26.77
CA ASP A 125 1.01 7.97 26.73
C ASP A 125 1.43 9.46 26.68
N GLN A 126 2.64 9.79 27.14
CA GLN A 126 3.23 11.12 27.06
C GLN A 126 3.42 11.61 25.62
N ILE A 127 3.90 10.76 24.71
CA ILE A 127 4.09 11.14 23.29
C ILE A 127 2.74 11.38 22.61
N HIS A 128 1.69 10.65 23.01
CA HIS A 128 0.34 10.91 22.49
C HIS A 128 -0.17 12.29 22.91
N VAL A 129 0.07 12.68 24.17
CA VAL A 129 -0.31 14.02 24.66
C VAL A 129 0.46 15.10 23.89
N GLU A 130 1.78 14.95 23.74
CA GLU A 130 2.61 15.92 23.02
C GLU A 130 2.16 16.11 21.56
N ILE A 131 1.86 15.03 20.84
CA ILE A 131 1.35 15.11 19.47
C ILE A 131 -0.05 15.77 19.45
N CYS A 132 -0.94 15.39 20.36
CA CYS A 132 -2.27 16.00 20.47
C CYS A 132 -2.20 17.50 20.80
N ASP A 133 -1.19 17.95 21.52
CA ASP A 133 -0.96 19.38 21.81
C ASP A 133 -0.44 20.14 20.58
N MET A 134 0.28 19.46 19.67
CA MET A 134 0.73 20.04 18.40
C MET A 134 -0.37 20.12 17.34
N LEU A 135 -1.39 19.27 17.41
CA LEU A 135 -2.51 19.27 16.45
C LEU A 135 -3.49 20.42 16.74
N ALA A 136 -3.81 21.20 15.71
CA ALA A 136 -4.61 22.42 15.85
C ALA A 136 -6.11 22.15 16.11
N ASP A 137 -6.67 21.10 15.52
CA ASP A 137 -8.12 20.82 15.55
C ASP A 137 -8.46 19.47 16.19
N ASN A 138 -9.67 19.36 16.75
CA ASN A 138 -10.11 18.16 17.45
C ASN A 138 -10.31 16.95 16.52
N LYS A 139 -10.68 17.17 15.25
CA LYS A 139 -10.88 16.09 14.28
C LYS A 139 -9.55 15.38 14.00
N SER A 140 -8.46 16.13 13.81
CA SER A 140 -7.11 15.58 13.65
C SER A 140 -6.66 14.80 14.89
N LYS A 141 -6.95 15.29 16.11
CA LYS A 141 -6.65 14.58 17.37
C LYS A 141 -7.41 13.25 17.44
N ASP A 142 -8.70 13.25 17.14
CA ASP A 142 -9.55 12.05 17.15
C ASP A 142 -9.06 11.01 16.14
N VAL A 143 -8.70 11.44 14.92
CA VAL A 143 -8.14 10.55 13.88
C VAL A 143 -6.81 9.95 14.35
N PHE A 144 -5.91 10.77 14.89
CA PHE A 144 -4.63 10.30 15.42
C PHE A 144 -4.83 9.25 16.53
N ILE A 145 -5.64 9.56 17.55
CA ILE A 145 -5.93 8.65 18.66
C ILE A 145 -6.51 7.34 18.14
N LYS A 146 -7.48 7.38 17.22
CA LYS A 146 -8.10 6.17 16.68
C LYS A 146 -7.10 5.32 15.88
N ILE A 147 -6.23 5.92 15.07
CA ILE A 147 -5.19 5.20 14.33
C ILE A 147 -4.27 4.48 15.32
N ILE A 148 -3.84 5.15 16.39
CA ILE A 148 -3.01 4.54 17.43
C ILE A 148 -3.75 3.41 18.14
N GLU A 149 -5.02 3.58 18.50
CA GLU A 149 -5.84 2.54 19.13
C GLU A 149 -6.01 1.31 18.21
N LEU A 150 -6.25 1.52 16.92
CA LEU A 150 -6.34 0.46 15.92
C LEU A 150 -5.01 -0.29 15.80
N LEU A 151 -3.88 0.43 15.72
CA LEU A 151 -2.54 -0.16 15.68
C LEU A 151 -2.21 -0.95 16.95
N LYS A 152 -2.58 -0.44 18.14
CA LYS A 152 -2.50 -1.14 19.44
C LYS A 152 -3.42 -2.35 19.54
N GLN A 153 -4.38 -2.50 18.63
CA GLN A 153 -5.23 -3.70 18.54
C GLN A 153 -4.79 -4.63 17.41
N GLY A 154 -3.74 -4.25 16.66
CA GLY A 154 -3.27 -4.98 15.50
C GLY A 154 -4.15 -4.81 14.25
N TYR A 155 -5.00 -3.78 14.22
CA TYR A 155 -5.80 -3.41 13.07
C TYR A 155 -5.06 -2.46 12.14
N PHE A 156 -5.22 -2.70 10.84
CA PHE A 156 -4.64 -1.89 9.76
C PHE A 156 -5.68 -1.53 8.70
N ASP A 157 -6.95 -1.76 9.02
CA ASP A 157 -8.08 -1.16 8.30
C ASP A 157 -8.39 0.18 8.97
N PHE A 158 -8.10 1.27 8.26
CA PHE A 158 -8.35 2.64 8.70
C PHE A 158 -9.52 3.28 7.97
N SER A 159 -10.28 2.51 7.16
CA SER A 159 -11.37 3.03 6.34
C SER A 159 -12.40 3.83 7.15
N GLY A 160 -12.66 3.41 8.41
CA GLY A 160 -13.56 4.10 9.33
C GLY A 160 -13.09 5.47 9.84
N VAL A 161 -11.84 5.86 9.58
CA VAL A 161 -11.29 7.18 9.93
C VAL A 161 -10.69 7.94 8.75
N CYS A 162 -10.63 7.31 7.57
CA CYS A 162 -10.21 7.99 6.36
C CYS A 162 -11.28 8.99 5.90
N SER A 163 -10.86 10.23 5.67
CA SER A 163 -11.61 11.19 4.86
C SER A 163 -11.22 11.09 3.39
N GLY A 164 -12.12 11.50 2.48
CA GLY A 164 -11.77 11.67 1.07
C GLY A 164 -10.79 12.83 0.86
N GLY A 165 -10.09 12.83 -0.28
CA GLY A 165 -9.11 13.88 -0.62
C GLY A 165 -7.77 13.69 0.10
N MET A 166 -6.95 12.75 -0.39
CA MET A 166 -5.69 12.34 0.25
C MET A 166 -4.75 13.50 0.56
N TYR A 167 -4.51 14.38 -0.41
CA TYR A 167 -3.65 15.57 -0.24
C TYR A 167 -4.44 16.89 -0.28
N PHE A 168 -5.55 16.92 -1.03
CA PHE A 168 -6.32 18.14 -1.28
C PHE A 168 -7.68 18.04 -0.60
N ASN A 169 -7.79 18.69 0.55
CA ASN A 169 -8.97 18.67 1.41
C ASN A 169 -9.10 19.96 2.24
N ASP A 170 -10.09 20.00 3.13
CA ASP A 170 -10.50 21.15 3.92
C ASP A 170 -9.52 21.58 5.03
N VAL A 171 -8.39 20.88 5.21
CA VAL A 171 -7.35 21.25 6.18
C VAL A 171 -6.53 22.45 5.70
N PHE A 172 -6.41 22.65 4.39
CA PHE A 172 -5.56 23.70 3.81
C PHE A 172 -6.40 24.86 3.27
N ASP A 173 -6.00 26.09 3.62
CA ASP A 173 -6.56 27.32 3.07
C ASP A 173 -5.78 27.75 1.81
N ILE A 174 -6.13 27.15 0.69
CA ILE A 174 -5.44 27.31 -0.60
C ILE A 174 -5.88 28.60 -1.32
N GLN A 175 -4.92 29.41 -1.74
CA GLN A 175 -5.07 30.64 -2.49
C GLN A 175 -5.02 30.41 -4.03
N ASP A 176 -5.15 31.50 -4.80
CA ASP A 176 -5.18 31.44 -6.28
C ASP A 176 -3.76 31.43 -6.91
N ASP A 177 -2.71 31.72 -6.15
CA ASP A 177 -1.33 31.91 -6.62
C ASP A 177 -0.31 30.93 -5.99
N GLU A 178 -0.79 29.75 -5.63
CA GLU A 178 0.00 28.69 -5.00
C GLU A 178 1.21 28.23 -5.82
N ILE A 179 2.26 27.84 -5.10
CA ILE A 179 3.41 27.13 -5.66
C ILE A 179 3.45 25.73 -5.06
N PHE A 180 2.99 24.75 -5.83
CA PHE A 180 2.89 23.37 -5.37
C PHE A 180 4.16 22.58 -5.68
N VAL A 181 4.60 21.76 -4.73
CA VAL A 181 5.73 20.83 -4.91
C VAL A 181 5.24 19.39 -4.75
N ASP A 182 5.40 18.59 -5.79
CA ASP A 182 5.09 17.15 -5.80
C ASP A 182 6.37 16.32 -5.64
N CYS A 183 6.61 15.87 -4.41
CA CYS A 183 7.81 15.14 -3.99
C CYS A 183 7.72 13.62 -4.25
N GLY A 184 7.54 13.22 -5.51
CA GLY A 184 7.33 11.82 -5.90
C GLY A 184 6.12 11.68 -6.82
N ALA A 185 6.17 12.38 -7.95
CA ALA A 185 5.01 12.60 -8.83
C ALA A 185 4.48 11.31 -9.49
N TYR A 186 5.27 10.24 -9.55
CA TYR A 186 4.90 8.94 -10.11
C TYR A 186 4.43 9.01 -11.57
N ASP A 187 3.15 9.20 -11.83
CA ASP A 187 2.57 9.36 -13.17
C ASP A 187 2.00 10.77 -13.42
N GLY A 188 2.14 11.68 -12.45
CA GLY A 188 1.66 13.06 -12.51
C GLY A 188 0.21 13.22 -12.08
N LYS A 189 -0.47 12.17 -11.62
CA LYS A 189 -1.88 12.28 -11.22
C LYS A 189 -2.09 13.27 -10.07
N SER A 190 -1.20 13.31 -9.09
CA SER A 190 -1.28 14.26 -7.97
C SER A 190 -1.20 15.72 -8.44
N VAL A 191 -0.37 16.02 -9.45
CA VAL A 191 -0.33 17.34 -10.11
C VAL A 191 -1.68 17.68 -10.77
N VAL A 192 -2.28 16.73 -11.49
CA VAL A 192 -3.58 16.94 -12.14
C VAL A 192 -4.68 17.14 -11.10
N ASP A 193 -4.69 16.34 -10.04
CA ASP A 193 -5.64 16.44 -8.93
C ASP A 193 -5.51 17.81 -8.23
N PHE A 194 -4.29 18.32 -8.04
CA PHE A 194 -4.04 19.67 -7.51
C PHE A 194 -4.64 20.74 -8.42
N ILE A 195 -4.31 20.73 -9.72
CA ILE A 195 -4.83 21.70 -10.69
C ILE A 195 -6.35 21.72 -10.70
N PHE A 196 -6.98 20.55 -10.63
CA PHE A 196 -8.43 20.44 -10.55
C PHE A 196 -8.97 21.06 -9.26
N TYR A 197 -8.34 20.75 -8.11
CA TYR A 197 -8.72 21.28 -6.80
C TYR A 197 -8.69 22.82 -6.77
N VAL A 198 -7.63 23.43 -7.30
CA VAL A 198 -7.47 24.90 -7.37
C VAL A 198 -8.14 25.53 -8.60
N LYS A 199 -8.94 24.76 -9.35
CA LYS A 199 -9.68 25.24 -10.54
C LYS A 199 -8.78 25.91 -11.58
N GLY A 200 -7.56 25.40 -11.75
CA GLY A 200 -6.55 25.91 -12.68
C GLY A 200 -5.83 27.18 -12.24
N LYS A 201 -6.09 27.68 -11.02
CA LYS A 201 -5.46 28.87 -10.47
C LYS A 201 -4.29 28.50 -9.57
N TYR A 202 -3.09 28.71 -10.10
CA TYR A 202 -1.83 28.49 -9.42
C TYR A 202 -0.76 29.32 -10.11
N LYS A 203 0.32 29.60 -9.38
CA LYS A 203 1.48 30.30 -9.91
C LYS A 203 2.46 29.33 -10.57
N LYS A 204 2.77 28.20 -9.91
CA LYS A 204 3.75 27.24 -10.43
C LYS A 204 3.61 25.85 -9.80
N ILE A 205 4.08 24.82 -10.51
CA ILE A 205 4.19 23.46 -9.98
C ILE A 205 5.59 22.92 -10.24
N TYR A 206 6.21 22.37 -9.20
CA TYR A 206 7.49 21.65 -9.28
C TYR A 206 7.25 20.16 -8.97
N ALA A 207 7.45 19.29 -9.94
CA ALA A 207 7.24 17.85 -9.80
C ALA A 207 8.58 17.10 -9.86
N PHE A 208 8.77 16.15 -8.96
CA PHE A 208 9.99 15.35 -8.84
C PHE A 208 9.67 13.88 -8.95
N GLU A 209 10.33 13.17 -9.87
CA GLU A 209 10.19 11.72 -9.99
C GLU A 209 11.54 11.09 -10.37
N PRO A 210 12.17 10.32 -9.46
CA PRO A 210 13.49 9.75 -9.72
C PRO A 210 13.46 8.52 -10.65
N ASP A 211 12.38 7.74 -10.68
CA ASP A 211 12.29 6.56 -11.53
C ASP A 211 12.07 7.00 -12.99
N ILE A 212 13.01 6.65 -13.87
CA ILE A 212 12.99 7.13 -15.26
C ILE A 212 11.74 6.70 -16.05
N ALA A 213 11.15 5.54 -15.73
CA ALA A 213 9.94 5.07 -16.39
C ALA A 213 8.74 5.93 -15.98
N ASN A 214 8.61 6.19 -14.69
CA ASN A 214 7.58 7.06 -14.10
C ASN A 214 7.77 8.52 -14.55
N TYR A 215 9.00 9.02 -14.53
CA TYR A 215 9.35 10.35 -15.06
C TYR A 215 8.89 10.52 -16.50
N THR A 216 9.09 9.50 -17.34
CA THR A 216 8.63 9.53 -18.74
C THR A 216 7.10 9.58 -18.84
N LEU A 217 6.38 8.88 -17.95
CA LEU A 217 4.92 8.98 -17.86
C LEU A 217 4.49 10.39 -17.45
N CYS A 218 5.08 10.95 -16.39
CA CYS A 218 4.87 12.34 -15.98
C CYS A 218 5.11 13.31 -17.13
N TYR A 219 6.23 13.17 -17.85
CA TYR A 219 6.58 14.07 -18.94
C TYR A 219 5.48 14.11 -20.01
N ASN A 220 4.95 12.95 -20.39
CA ASN A 220 3.87 12.87 -21.37
C ASN A 220 2.54 13.38 -20.81
N ASN A 221 2.20 13.02 -19.57
CA ASN A 221 0.92 13.38 -18.94
C ASN A 221 0.80 14.88 -18.61
N LEU A 222 1.94 15.55 -18.40
CA LEU A 222 1.99 16.95 -17.96
C LEU A 222 2.43 17.92 -19.07
N ALA A 223 2.70 17.43 -20.29
CA ALA A 223 3.30 18.21 -21.37
C ALA A 223 2.55 19.49 -21.76
N ASP A 224 1.21 19.45 -21.72
CA ASP A 224 0.34 20.55 -22.12
C ASP A 224 -0.08 21.47 -20.95
N LEU A 225 0.47 21.24 -19.75
CA LEU A 225 0.15 22.01 -18.56
C LEU A 225 1.09 23.22 -18.45
N ARG A 226 0.50 24.39 -18.20
CA ARG A 226 1.27 25.64 -18.00
C ARG A 226 2.06 25.58 -16.70
N ASP A 227 3.23 26.22 -16.67
CA ASP A 227 3.97 26.48 -15.43
C ASP A 227 4.28 25.23 -14.58
N VAL A 228 4.41 24.05 -15.21
CA VAL A 228 4.83 22.79 -14.59
C VAL A 228 6.28 22.49 -14.93
N PHE A 229 7.10 22.27 -13.91
CA PHE A 229 8.52 21.98 -14.02
C PHE A 229 8.80 20.59 -13.47
N LEU A 230 9.18 19.65 -14.35
CA LEU A 230 9.38 18.24 -14.00
C LEU A 230 10.88 17.88 -13.93
N TYR A 231 11.32 17.35 -12.80
CA TYR A 231 12.72 16.99 -12.54
C TYR A 231 12.88 15.48 -12.33
N ASN A 232 13.84 14.88 -13.04
CA ASN A 232 14.22 13.48 -12.84
C ASN A 232 15.21 13.38 -11.67
N SER A 233 14.72 13.65 -10.47
CA SER A 233 15.50 13.65 -9.24
C SER A 233 14.59 13.29 -8.06
N ALA A 234 15.18 12.71 -7.02
CA ALA A 234 14.55 12.56 -5.72
C ALA A 234 14.87 13.76 -4.83
N LEU A 235 14.00 14.09 -3.88
CA LEU A 235 14.29 15.11 -2.88
C LEU A 235 14.90 14.49 -1.62
N SER A 236 15.95 15.12 -1.09
CA SER A 236 16.63 14.70 0.13
C SER A 236 17.29 15.89 0.83
N ASP A 237 17.63 15.70 2.10
CA ASP A 237 18.49 16.58 2.89
C ASP A 237 19.98 16.49 2.50
N SER A 238 20.32 15.63 1.53
CA SER A 238 21.66 15.48 0.96
C SER A 238 21.61 15.32 -0.55
N GLU A 239 22.61 15.89 -1.22
CA GLU A 239 22.77 15.76 -2.66
C GLU A 239 23.74 14.61 -2.96
N GLY A 240 23.42 13.82 -3.98
CA GLY A 240 24.28 12.72 -4.38
C GLY A 240 23.55 11.71 -5.23
N ASP A 241 24.27 10.64 -5.56
CA ASP A 241 23.70 9.55 -6.32
C ASP A 241 23.51 8.32 -5.44
N TYR A 242 22.34 7.69 -5.57
CA TYR A 242 21.95 6.55 -4.74
C TYR A 242 21.49 5.38 -5.61
N LEU A 243 21.68 4.17 -5.08
CA LEU A 243 21.05 2.98 -5.65
C LEU A 243 19.57 2.97 -5.28
N PHE A 244 18.73 2.68 -6.27
CA PHE A 244 17.29 2.70 -6.15
C PHE A 244 16.70 1.42 -6.74
N ASP A 245 15.86 0.75 -5.97
CA ASP A 245 15.08 -0.40 -6.44
C ASP A 245 13.86 0.13 -7.20
N SER A 246 14.00 0.26 -8.52
CA SER A 246 12.98 0.75 -9.45
C SER A 246 11.96 -0.33 -9.74
N ARG A 247 10.79 -0.21 -9.10
CA ARG A 247 9.68 -1.15 -9.29
C ARG A 247 8.52 -0.53 -10.06
N GLY A 248 8.61 0.75 -10.44
CA GLY A 248 7.51 1.49 -11.05
C GLY A 248 6.24 1.45 -10.19
N THR A 249 6.37 1.40 -8.86
CA THR A 249 5.24 1.36 -7.91
C THR A 249 5.63 2.06 -6.60
N GLN A 250 4.66 2.21 -5.67
CA GLN A 250 4.87 2.69 -4.30
C GLN A 250 5.89 1.89 -3.48
N SER A 251 6.32 0.72 -3.97
CA SER A 251 7.34 -0.11 -3.29
C SER A 251 8.78 0.21 -3.69
N SER A 252 8.97 1.14 -4.63
CA SER A 252 10.28 1.62 -5.06
C SER A 252 10.94 2.45 -3.96
N LYS A 253 12.25 2.32 -3.78
CA LYS A 253 12.97 2.99 -2.68
C LYS A 253 14.47 3.03 -2.92
N ILE A 254 15.14 3.96 -2.24
CA ILE A 254 16.59 3.91 -2.09
C ILE A 254 16.96 2.62 -1.33
N VAL A 255 17.97 1.93 -1.82
CA VAL A 255 18.52 0.73 -1.18
C VAL A 255 19.99 0.95 -0.84
N GLY A 256 20.44 0.26 0.20
CA GLY A 256 21.87 0.14 0.50
C GLY A 256 22.55 -0.86 -0.45
N ASN A 257 23.53 -1.59 0.06
CA ASN A 257 24.27 -2.61 -0.69
C ASN A 257 23.49 -3.90 -1.00
N ASP A 258 22.17 -3.92 -0.79
CA ASP A 258 21.36 -5.13 -0.95
C ASP A 258 21.06 -5.42 -2.43
N VAL A 259 21.33 -6.66 -2.86
CA VAL A 259 21.51 -7.03 -4.28
C VAL A 259 20.24 -7.62 -4.92
N GLY A 260 19.05 -7.17 -4.50
CA GLY A 260 17.77 -7.70 -4.99
C GLY A 260 16.86 -6.61 -5.54
N GLY A 261 16.47 -6.73 -6.82
CA GLY A 261 15.55 -5.78 -7.47
C GLY A 261 16.05 -5.31 -8.83
N ASN A 262 15.31 -4.38 -9.44
CA ASN A 262 15.75 -3.68 -10.65
C ASN A 262 16.47 -2.41 -10.20
N LEU A 263 17.78 -2.52 -10.03
CA LEU A 263 18.60 -1.45 -9.46
C LEU A 263 18.97 -0.42 -10.53
N ILE A 264 18.55 0.82 -10.30
CA ILE A 264 18.97 1.98 -11.09
C ILE A 264 19.73 2.96 -10.19
N LYS A 265 20.49 3.85 -10.83
CA LYS A 265 21.12 4.98 -10.16
C LYS A 265 20.20 6.19 -10.29
N ILE A 266 19.86 6.82 -9.18
CA ILE A 266 19.08 8.07 -9.15
C ILE A 266 19.92 9.17 -8.54
N HIS A 267 19.60 10.41 -8.89
CA HIS A 267 20.16 11.59 -8.27
C HIS A 267 19.20 12.11 -7.20
N THR A 268 19.73 12.62 -6.09
CA THR A 268 18.98 13.38 -5.09
C THR A 268 19.39 14.84 -5.09
N THR A 269 18.42 15.72 -4.86
CA THR A 269 18.62 17.17 -4.81
C THR A 269 17.93 17.74 -3.56
N LYS A 270 18.48 18.81 -3.01
CA LYS A 270 17.82 19.57 -1.95
C LYS A 270 16.77 20.51 -2.54
N LEU A 271 15.56 20.50 -1.98
CA LEU A 271 14.49 21.39 -2.43
C LEU A 271 14.92 22.86 -2.41
N ASP A 272 15.48 23.29 -1.28
CA ASP A 272 15.94 24.67 -1.06
C ASP A 272 17.15 25.08 -1.93
N SER A 273 17.85 24.12 -2.54
CA SER A 273 18.94 24.42 -3.48
C SER A 273 18.41 24.69 -4.89
N LEU A 274 17.19 24.23 -5.21
CA LEU A 274 16.57 24.39 -6.52
C LEU A 274 15.51 25.49 -6.53
N ILE A 275 14.68 25.57 -5.48
CA ILE A 275 13.56 26.50 -5.38
C ILE A 275 13.92 27.62 -4.41
N ASN A 276 14.11 28.83 -4.96
CA ASN A 276 14.47 30.04 -4.19
C ASN A 276 13.25 30.95 -3.95
N GLU A 277 12.04 30.43 -4.06
CA GLU A 277 10.78 31.12 -3.78
C GLU A 277 9.98 30.35 -2.72
N PRO A 278 9.17 31.02 -1.89
CA PRO A 278 8.30 30.33 -0.94
C PRO A 278 7.37 29.37 -1.65
N VAL A 279 7.23 28.16 -1.11
CA VAL A 279 6.28 27.15 -1.59
C VAL A 279 5.08 27.08 -0.64
N SER A 280 3.97 26.61 -1.19
CA SER A 280 2.71 26.43 -0.51
C SER A 280 2.63 25.17 0.33
#